data_AF-A0A7M5VA07-F1
#
_entry.id   AF-A0A7M5VA07-F1
#
_cell.length_a   1.000
_cell.length_b   1.000
_cell.length_c   1.000
_cell.angle_alpha   90.00
_cell.angle_beta   90.00
_cell.angle_gamma   90.00
#
_symmetry.space_group_name_H-M   'P 1'
#
loop_
_entity.id
_entity.type
_entity.pdbx_description
1 polymer ?
#
loop_
_entity_poly.entity_id
_entity_poly.type
_entity_poly.pdbx_seq_one_letter_code
_entity_poly.pdbx_strand_id
1 'polypeptide(L)'
;WVLANMEETSAVEKSESKANLGEDYWLQELCLSNGLDPKSDLSQVELLELFLSVIPMVPSLNTYPSLTILRIVGCTITKIENLHIVPNLKELWLCEGKIQKLEGLEKNSKLEKLYMYKNELSKIENISHLLTLTTLWLNKNKIEVIENMEQLRQLKFLNLSDNQIHSIGTSLICCNLLEEVNLSGNRINSLKDITNISCLRNLIALDLKDPMCHPNPVTLLCNYSTYVLYHMPSLKRLDSVDVSMKMLKEAAESTVNKKRIFYKMRIRTIQRECIEMREQLKEHLENLREESVTSIHKLSNATKELERELDELSTKPESKL
;
A
#
# COMPACT_ATOMS: atom_id res chain seq x y z
N TRP A 1 -0.56 24.19 28.26
CA TRP A 1 -1.07 24.90 27.08
C TRP A 1 -0.60 26.35 26.99
N VAL A 2 -0.56 27.15 28.07
CA VAL A 2 0.03 28.52 27.99
C VAL A 2 1.55 28.53 28.26
N LEU A 3 2.08 27.64 29.11
CA LEU A 3 3.52 27.57 29.40
C LEU A 3 4.35 26.84 28.31
N ALA A 4 3.77 25.88 27.60
CA ALA A 4 4.43 25.18 26.49
C ALA A 4 4.61 26.08 25.25
N ASN A 5 3.68 27.01 25.01
CA ASN A 5 3.76 27.94 23.87
C ASN A 5 4.77 29.08 24.10
N MET A 6 5.14 29.39 25.36
CA MET A 6 6.15 30.42 25.66
C MET A 6 7.59 29.90 25.51
N GLU A 7 7.84 28.61 25.74
CA GLU A 7 9.15 27.99 25.46
C GLU A 7 9.36 27.72 23.97
N GLU A 8 8.31 27.33 23.22
CA GLU A 8 8.38 27.17 21.76
C GLU A 8 8.64 28.51 21.05
N THR A 9 8.00 29.60 21.46
CA THR A 9 8.22 30.93 20.85
C THR A 9 9.61 31.50 21.19
N SER A 10 10.12 31.26 22.41
CA SER A 10 11.50 31.58 22.79
C SER A 10 12.56 30.75 22.05
N ALA A 11 12.27 29.49 21.72
CA ALA A 11 13.17 28.62 20.97
C ALA A 11 13.17 28.96 19.48
N VAL A 12 12.01 29.30 18.90
CA VAL A 12 11.85 29.71 17.51
C VAL A 12 12.57 31.04 17.23
N GLU A 13 12.46 32.04 18.10
CA GLU A 13 13.19 33.32 17.93
C GLU A 13 14.71 33.18 18.10
N LYS A 14 15.20 32.25 18.92
CA LYS A 14 16.65 31.92 18.98
C LYS A 14 17.11 31.08 17.77
N SER A 15 16.22 30.30 17.18
CA SER A 15 16.51 29.39 16.06
C SER A 15 16.80 30.12 14.74
N GLU A 16 16.10 31.23 14.47
CA GLU A 16 16.32 32.02 13.24
C GLU A 16 17.68 32.72 13.23
N SER A 17 18.24 33.07 14.40
CA SER A 17 19.58 33.70 14.47
C SER A 17 20.74 32.73 14.21
N LYS A 18 20.53 31.42 14.45
CA LYS A 18 21.56 30.39 14.29
C LYS A 18 21.67 29.84 12.86
N ALA A 19 20.64 30.02 12.02
CA ALA A 19 20.63 29.50 10.65
C ALA A 19 21.74 30.07 9.73
N ASN A 20 22.34 31.21 10.11
CA ASN A 20 23.44 31.86 9.38
C ASN A 20 24.85 31.50 9.91
N LEU A 21 24.96 30.51 10.81
CA LEU A 21 26.25 30.04 11.32
C LEU A 21 26.93 29.12 10.28
N GLY A 22 28.24 29.29 10.10
CA GLY A 22 29.04 28.52 9.15
C GLY A 22 29.16 27.03 9.52
N GLU A 23 29.54 26.20 8.55
CA GLU A 23 29.63 24.74 8.70
C GLU A 23 30.52 24.31 9.88
N ASP A 24 31.62 25.03 10.13
CA ASP A 24 32.52 24.78 11.26
C ASP A 24 31.86 24.92 12.63
N TYR A 25 30.87 25.82 12.77
CA TYR A 25 30.12 25.96 14.02
C TYR A 25 29.30 24.70 14.30
N TRP A 26 28.64 24.16 13.28
CA TRP A 26 27.80 22.98 13.41
C TRP A 26 28.61 21.72 13.66
N LEU A 27 29.80 21.62 13.07
CA LEU A 27 30.74 20.57 13.40
C LEU A 27 31.19 20.66 14.85
N GLN A 28 31.51 21.85 15.36
CA GLN A 28 31.86 22.06 16.77
C GLN A 28 30.71 21.72 17.71
N GLU A 29 29.48 22.13 17.39
CA GLU A 29 28.28 21.78 18.17
C GLU A 29 28.09 20.27 18.23
N LEU A 30 28.29 19.56 17.11
CA LEU A 30 28.25 18.09 17.04
C LEU A 30 29.34 17.47 17.91
N CYS A 31 30.59 17.95 17.84
CA CYS A 31 31.68 17.48 18.70
C CYS A 31 31.30 17.63 20.18
N LEU A 32 30.89 18.85 20.58
CA LEU A 32 30.59 19.19 21.97
C LEU A 32 29.39 18.41 22.50
N SER A 33 28.36 18.18 21.67
CA SER A 33 27.18 17.37 22.02
C SER A 33 27.52 15.92 22.31
N ASN A 34 28.64 15.42 21.75
CA ASN A 34 29.16 14.08 22.01
C ASN A 34 30.28 14.06 23.07
N GLY A 35 30.55 15.18 23.74
CA GLY A 35 31.62 15.30 24.73
C GLY A 35 33.03 15.17 24.15
N LEU A 36 33.18 15.38 22.84
CA LEU A 36 34.45 15.27 22.13
C LEU A 36 35.17 16.61 22.13
N ASP A 37 36.48 16.60 22.38
CA ASP A 37 37.33 17.77 22.20
C ASP A 37 37.66 17.95 20.70
N PRO A 38 37.24 19.06 20.06
CA PRO A 38 37.53 19.32 18.65
C PRO A 38 39.03 19.35 18.30
N LYS A 39 39.91 19.50 19.30
CA LYS A 39 41.37 19.52 19.12
C LYS A 39 42.03 18.14 19.24
N SER A 40 41.30 17.13 19.66
CA SER A 40 41.81 15.76 19.82
C SER A 40 41.71 14.96 18.52
N ASP A 41 42.40 13.81 18.45
CA ASP A 41 42.26 12.89 17.32
C ASP A 41 40.92 12.14 17.40
N LEU A 42 40.00 12.48 16.50
CA LEU A 42 38.65 11.90 16.45
C LEU A 42 38.54 10.76 15.42
N SER A 43 39.66 10.27 14.89
CA SER A 43 39.70 9.23 13.86
C SER A 43 39.07 7.89 14.29
N GLN A 44 39.06 7.61 15.59
CA GLN A 44 38.53 6.37 16.17
C GLN A 44 37.05 6.45 16.57
N VAL A 45 36.40 7.61 16.40
CA VAL A 45 35.00 7.77 16.79
C VAL A 45 34.10 7.01 15.82
N GLU A 46 33.38 6.02 16.35
CA GLU A 46 32.47 5.17 15.56
C GLU A 46 31.00 5.61 15.65
N LEU A 47 30.65 6.41 16.66
CA LEU A 47 29.29 6.85 16.95
C LEU A 47 29.24 8.36 17.18
N LEU A 48 28.33 9.03 16.49
CA LEU A 48 27.99 10.43 16.71
C LEU A 48 26.48 10.58 16.84
N GLU A 49 26.07 11.37 17.82
CA GLU A 49 24.67 11.64 18.10
C GLU A 49 24.41 13.14 18.26
N LEU A 50 23.24 13.56 17.78
CA LEU A 50 22.78 14.93 17.93
C LEU A 50 21.27 14.94 18.05
N PHE A 51 20.78 15.60 19.10
CA PHE A 51 19.36 15.66 19.41
C PHE A 51 18.93 17.12 19.57
N LEU A 52 17.73 17.45 19.05
CA LEU A 52 17.02 18.69 19.34
C LEU A 52 17.83 19.97 19.03
N SER A 53 18.61 19.95 17.95
CA SER A 53 19.43 21.09 17.52
C SER A 53 18.92 21.70 16.22
N VAL A 54 19.20 22.99 15.98
CA VAL A 54 18.70 23.73 14.81
C VAL A 54 19.68 23.63 13.64
N ILE A 55 20.19 22.43 13.35
CA ILE A 55 21.14 22.26 12.25
C ILE A 55 20.37 22.13 10.93
N PRO A 56 20.67 22.97 9.91
CA PRO A 56 19.94 22.95 8.64
C PRO A 56 20.37 21.80 7.70
N MET A 57 21.57 21.23 7.91
CA MET A 57 22.15 20.18 7.08
C MET A 57 23.11 19.28 7.89
N VAL A 58 23.47 18.11 7.35
CA VAL A 58 24.51 17.27 7.98
C VAL A 58 25.89 17.95 7.77
N PRO A 59 26.63 18.30 8.85
CA PRO A 59 27.94 18.93 8.71
C PRO A 59 28.96 17.99 8.06
N SER A 60 30.01 18.51 7.44
CA SER A 60 31.10 17.68 6.90
C SER A 60 31.76 16.81 7.99
N LEU A 61 31.71 15.48 7.81
CA LEU A 61 32.20 14.50 8.77
C LEU A 61 33.62 13.99 8.43
N ASN A 62 34.42 14.79 7.72
CA ASN A 62 35.80 14.45 7.30
C ASN A 62 36.69 14.01 8.48
N THR A 63 36.42 14.53 9.67
CA THR A 63 37.18 14.26 10.90
C THR A 63 36.88 12.88 11.51
N TYR A 64 35.89 12.16 10.98
CA TYR A 64 35.35 10.91 11.52
C TYR A 64 35.37 9.74 10.51
N PRO A 65 36.54 9.32 10.00
CA PRO A 65 36.64 8.27 8.97
C PRO A 65 36.14 6.89 9.41
N SER A 66 36.16 6.60 10.72
CA SER A 66 35.72 5.32 11.29
C SER A 66 34.24 5.30 11.68
N LEU A 67 33.48 6.35 11.36
CA LEU A 67 32.08 6.48 11.75
C LEU A 67 31.25 5.34 11.15
N THR A 68 30.53 4.62 12.03
CA THR A 68 29.62 3.54 11.65
C THR A 68 28.16 3.83 12.04
N ILE A 69 27.94 4.68 13.05
CA ILE A 69 26.63 5.05 13.55
C ILE A 69 26.52 6.58 13.58
N LEU A 70 25.54 7.12 12.87
CA LEU A 70 25.19 8.53 12.93
C LEU A 70 23.73 8.67 13.34
N ARG A 71 23.47 9.35 14.45
CA ARG A 71 22.10 9.63 14.90
C ARG A 71 21.85 11.12 14.97
N ILE A 72 20.95 11.61 14.13
CA ILE A 72 20.48 12.99 14.19
C ILE A 72 18.95 12.97 14.28
N VAL A 73 18.42 13.51 15.37
CA VAL A 73 16.99 13.45 15.69
C VAL A 73 16.49 14.81 16.15
N GLY A 74 15.32 15.23 15.64
CA GLY A 74 14.72 16.51 16.03
C GLY A 74 15.52 17.71 15.55
N CYS A 75 16.22 17.57 14.43
CA CYS A 75 16.96 18.67 13.82
C CYS A 75 16.25 19.17 12.56
N THR A 76 16.36 20.47 12.26
CA THR A 76 15.69 21.11 11.12
C THR A 76 16.34 20.80 9.76
N ILE A 77 16.90 19.59 9.61
CA ILE A 77 17.61 19.16 8.42
C ILE A 77 16.65 19.08 7.25
N THR A 78 16.97 19.76 6.16
CA THR A 78 16.18 19.75 4.93
C THR A 78 16.77 18.87 3.83
N LYS A 79 18.09 18.61 3.89
CA LYS A 79 18.82 17.87 2.85
C LYS A 79 19.85 16.91 3.45
N ILE A 80 20.06 15.80 2.73
CA ILE A 80 21.08 14.81 3.05
C ILE A 80 22.31 15.13 2.20
N GLU A 81 23.35 15.66 2.83
CA GLU A 81 24.61 16.01 2.18
C GLU A 81 25.78 15.44 3.00
N ASN A 82 27.00 15.45 2.44
CA ASN A 82 28.24 15.06 3.12
C ASN A 82 28.37 13.59 3.60
N LEU A 83 27.37 12.73 3.39
CA LEU A 83 27.46 11.31 3.78
C LEU A 83 28.40 10.46 2.91
N HIS A 84 28.80 10.97 1.73
CA HIS A 84 29.77 10.32 0.84
C HIS A 84 31.17 10.15 1.46
N ILE A 85 31.47 10.95 2.48
CA ILE A 85 32.75 10.99 3.20
C ILE A 85 32.85 9.86 4.22
N VAL A 86 31.70 9.36 4.72
CA VAL A 86 31.60 8.31 5.73
C VAL A 86 31.00 7.02 5.14
N PRO A 87 31.70 6.35 4.20
CA PRO A 87 31.15 5.19 3.47
C PRO A 87 30.97 3.94 4.36
N ASN A 88 31.50 3.95 5.58
CA ASN A 88 31.44 2.84 6.52
C ASN A 88 30.20 2.83 7.42
N LEU A 89 29.27 3.78 7.23
CA LEU A 89 28.02 3.82 7.96
C LEU A 89 27.22 2.51 7.83
N LYS A 90 26.82 1.97 8.99
CA LYS A 90 25.96 0.81 9.16
C LYS A 90 24.58 1.20 9.68
N GLU A 91 24.49 2.24 10.50
CA GLU A 91 23.24 2.70 11.10
C GLU A 91 23.12 4.22 10.96
N LEU A 92 22.03 4.68 10.33
CA LEU A 92 21.76 6.10 10.11
C LEU A 92 20.37 6.47 10.61
N TRP A 93 20.32 7.49 11.47
CA TRP A 93 19.08 8.12 11.91
C TRP A 93 19.08 9.58 11.46
N LEU A 94 18.10 9.95 10.65
CA LEU A 94 17.80 11.33 10.26
C LEU A 94 16.31 11.55 10.49
N CYS A 95 15.92 11.72 11.75
CA CYS A 95 14.51 11.64 12.19
C CYS A 95 13.98 13.01 12.65
N GLU A 96 12.67 13.20 12.53
CA GLU A 96 11.98 14.42 12.97
C GLU A 96 12.54 15.71 12.31
N GLY A 97 12.91 15.61 11.03
CA GLY A 97 13.40 16.72 10.21
C GLY A 97 12.41 17.19 9.15
N LYS A 98 12.92 17.89 8.14
CA LYS A 98 12.16 18.40 6.99
C LYS A 98 12.69 17.86 5.66
N ILE A 99 13.25 16.65 5.68
CA ILE A 99 13.86 16.03 4.50
C ILE A 99 12.75 15.62 3.52
N GLN A 100 12.81 16.12 2.29
CA GLN A 100 11.79 15.86 1.26
C GLN A 100 12.19 14.77 0.27
N LYS A 101 13.50 14.50 0.14
CA LYS A 101 14.04 13.53 -0.82
C LYS A 101 15.06 12.62 -0.17
N LEU A 102 15.06 11.37 -0.59
CA LEU A 102 16.05 10.39 -0.17
C LEU A 102 17.20 10.45 -1.19
N GLU A 103 18.24 11.21 -0.88
CA GLU A 103 19.40 11.46 -1.75
C GLU A 103 20.72 11.36 -0.97
N GLY A 104 21.87 11.34 -1.65
CA GLY A 104 23.17 11.44 -0.98
C GLY A 104 23.65 10.17 -0.27
N LEU A 105 23.01 9.01 -0.49
CA LEU A 105 23.37 7.73 0.11
C LEU A 105 24.18 6.82 -0.82
N GLU A 106 24.63 7.30 -1.98
CA GLU A 106 25.20 6.49 -3.07
C GLU A 106 26.47 5.75 -2.65
N LYS A 107 27.21 6.26 -1.65
CA LYS A 107 28.45 5.67 -1.13
C LYS A 107 28.26 4.84 0.15
N ASN A 108 27.08 4.81 0.74
CA ASN A 108 26.81 4.15 2.03
C ASN A 108 26.27 2.73 1.83
N SER A 109 26.92 1.94 0.96
CA SER A 109 26.46 0.59 0.59
C SER A 109 26.54 -0.45 1.72
N LYS A 110 27.10 -0.08 2.88
CA LYS A 110 27.20 -0.91 4.09
C LYS A 110 26.07 -0.65 5.10
N LEU A 111 25.12 0.22 4.78
CA LEU A 111 23.98 0.51 5.66
C LEU A 111 23.16 -0.76 5.91
N GLU A 112 22.99 -1.08 7.18
CA GLU A 112 22.16 -2.18 7.68
C GLU A 112 20.83 -1.66 8.23
N LYS A 113 20.80 -0.43 8.75
CA LYS A 113 19.60 0.18 9.32
C LYS A 113 19.47 1.65 8.92
N LEU A 114 18.29 2.02 8.43
CA LEU A 114 17.95 3.37 8.04
C LEU A 114 16.66 3.83 8.72
N TYR A 115 16.77 4.88 9.53
CA TYR A 115 15.67 5.50 10.24
C TYR A 115 15.48 6.93 9.75
N MET A 116 14.35 7.20 9.10
CA MET A 116 13.99 8.53 8.60
C MET A 116 12.52 8.86 8.87
N TYR A 117 12.04 8.51 10.06
CA TYR A 117 10.66 8.77 10.44
C TYR A 117 10.40 10.25 10.74
N LYS A 118 9.14 10.68 10.59
CA LYS A 118 8.71 12.08 10.78
C LYS A 118 9.53 13.05 9.91
N ASN A 119 9.58 12.79 8.61
CA ASN A 119 10.13 13.72 7.61
C ASN A 119 9.03 14.07 6.59
N GLU A 120 9.41 14.62 5.44
CA GLU A 120 8.51 15.02 4.37
C GLU A 120 8.74 14.24 3.07
N LEU A 121 9.28 13.02 3.15
CA LEU A 121 9.58 12.18 1.99
C LEU A 121 8.29 11.86 1.23
N SER A 122 8.26 12.17 -0.07
CA SER A 122 7.12 11.84 -0.94
C SER A 122 7.27 10.51 -1.68
N LYS A 123 8.51 10.01 -1.80
CA LYS A 123 8.85 8.81 -2.57
C LYS A 123 9.92 7.99 -1.89
N ILE A 124 9.93 6.71 -2.20
CA ILE A 124 11.01 5.79 -1.87
C ILE A 124 11.95 5.77 -3.06
N GLU A 125 13.09 6.44 -2.97
CA GLU A 125 14.08 6.54 -4.06
C GLU A 125 15.50 6.36 -3.48
N ASN A 126 16.51 6.16 -4.33
CA ASN A 126 17.92 6.05 -3.93
C ASN A 126 18.23 5.05 -2.79
N ILE A 127 17.52 3.91 -2.75
CA ILE A 127 17.81 2.83 -1.79
C ILE A 127 18.17 1.50 -2.45
N SER A 128 18.00 1.37 -3.77
CA SER A 128 18.17 0.09 -4.48
C SER A 128 19.60 -0.48 -4.39
N HIS A 129 20.61 0.35 -4.12
CA HIS A 129 22.00 -0.07 -3.92
C HIS A 129 22.33 -0.47 -2.47
N LEU A 130 21.42 -0.27 -1.51
CA LEU A 130 21.61 -0.61 -0.09
C LEU A 130 21.35 -2.09 0.18
N LEU A 131 22.16 -2.97 -0.44
CA LEU A 131 21.93 -4.42 -0.46
C LEU A 131 22.03 -5.10 0.92
N THR A 132 22.68 -4.44 1.89
CA THR A 132 22.84 -4.92 3.26
C THR A 132 21.70 -4.49 4.20
N LEU A 133 20.75 -3.69 3.71
CA LEU A 133 19.72 -3.10 4.55
C LEU A 133 18.78 -4.18 5.13
N THR A 134 18.70 -4.20 6.46
CA THR A 134 17.85 -5.12 7.24
C THR A 134 16.66 -4.41 7.88
N THR A 135 16.79 -3.11 8.17
CA THR A 135 15.75 -2.30 8.81
C THR A 135 15.55 -0.99 8.08
N LEU A 136 14.31 -0.70 7.69
CA LEU A 136 13.93 0.55 7.04
C LEU A 136 12.69 1.14 7.69
N TRP A 137 12.84 2.28 8.36
CA TRP A 137 11.74 3.01 9.00
C TRP A 137 11.53 4.37 8.34
N LEU A 138 10.42 4.49 7.64
CA LEU A 138 9.98 5.69 6.91
C LEU A 138 8.59 6.14 7.38
N ASN A 139 8.20 5.81 8.62
CA ASN A 139 6.89 6.18 9.13
C ASN A 139 6.71 7.69 9.33
N LYS A 140 5.47 8.19 9.29
CA LYS A 140 5.16 9.62 9.39
C LYS A 140 5.85 10.44 8.29
N ASN A 141 5.70 10.01 7.04
CA ASN A 141 6.16 10.72 5.85
C ASN A 141 4.96 11.00 4.90
N LYS A 142 5.23 11.38 3.65
CA LYS A 142 4.21 11.67 2.63
C LYS A 142 4.28 10.68 1.45
N ILE A 143 4.73 9.44 1.71
CA ILE A 143 4.93 8.42 0.66
C ILE A 143 3.57 7.91 0.16
N GLU A 144 3.39 7.88 -1.16
CA GLU A 144 2.12 7.43 -1.79
C GLU A 144 2.19 6.03 -2.41
N VAL A 145 3.39 5.56 -2.75
CA VAL A 145 3.63 4.30 -3.46
C VAL A 145 4.84 3.59 -2.86
N ILE A 146 4.72 2.27 -2.67
CA ILE A 146 5.85 1.41 -2.32
C ILE A 146 6.57 1.04 -3.63
N GLU A 147 7.78 1.57 -3.82
CA GLU A 147 8.60 1.36 -5.03
C GLU A 147 10.09 1.21 -4.67
N ASN A 148 10.89 0.70 -5.61
CA ASN A 148 12.36 0.58 -5.50
C ASN A 148 12.86 -0.34 -4.38
N MET A 149 12.05 -1.33 -3.97
CA MET A 149 12.36 -2.29 -2.90
C MET A 149 12.95 -3.61 -3.42
N GLU A 150 12.98 -3.84 -4.73
CA GLU A 150 13.21 -5.15 -5.35
C GLU A 150 14.61 -5.73 -5.05
N GLN A 151 15.59 -4.87 -4.80
CA GLN A 151 16.97 -5.26 -4.50
C GLN A 151 17.24 -5.49 -3.01
N LEU A 152 16.32 -5.08 -2.13
CA LEU A 152 16.49 -5.13 -0.67
C LEU A 152 16.18 -6.53 -0.11
N ARG A 153 16.96 -7.52 -0.54
CA ARG A 153 16.74 -8.94 -0.22
C ARG A 153 17.06 -9.30 1.23
N GLN A 154 17.84 -8.46 1.91
CA GLN A 154 18.19 -8.62 3.33
C GLN A 154 17.20 -7.93 4.28
N LEU A 155 16.19 -7.24 3.75
CA LEU A 155 15.25 -6.47 4.56
C LEU A 155 14.38 -7.40 5.39
N LYS A 156 14.33 -7.14 6.70
CA LYS A 156 13.57 -7.88 7.71
C LYS A 156 12.46 -7.05 8.33
N PHE A 157 12.72 -5.77 8.57
CA PHE A 157 11.80 -4.87 9.25
C PHE A 157 11.51 -3.66 8.38
N LEU A 158 10.24 -3.49 8.01
CA LEU A 158 9.77 -2.35 7.24
C LEU A 158 8.66 -1.62 7.98
N ASN A 159 8.88 -0.34 8.28
CA ASN A 159 7.87 0.51 8.88
C ASN A 159 7.54 1.68 7.94
N LEU A 160 6.33 1.64 7.38
CA LEU A 160 5.74 2.64 6.50
C LEU A 160 4.46 3.22 7.10
N SER A 161 4.28 3.12 8.42
CA SER A 161 3.08 3.64 9.08
C SER A 161 2.91 5.15 8.94
N ASP A 162 1.68 5.66 9.01
CA ASP A 162 1.37 7.09 8.84
C ASP A 162 1.98 7.68 7.56
N ASN A 163 1.61 7.11 6.42
CA ASN A 163 1.95 7.60 5.09
C ASN A 163 0.66 7.74 4.25
N GLN A 164 0.79 7.97 2.95
CA GLN A 164 -0.33 8.15 2.02
C GLN A 164 -0.44 6.98 1.04
N ILE A 165 0.02 5.78 1.43
CA ILE A 165 0.11 4.63 0.52
C ILE A 165 -1.28 4.12 0.18
N HIS A 166 -1.62 4.08 -1.12
CA HIS A 166 -2.93 3.62 -1.59
C HIS A 166 -2.93 2.14 -1.99
N SER A 167 -1.75 1.58 -2.29
CA SER A 167 -1.57 0.18 -2.67
C SER A 167 -0.18 -0.35 -2.27
N ILE A 168 -0.13 -1.60 -1.83
CA ILE A 168 1.08 -2.35 -1.51
C ILE A 168 1.88 -2.68 -2.77
N GLY A 169 1.19 -2.95 -3.89
CA GLY A 169 1.84 -3.25 -5.16
C GLY A 169 2.69 -4.53 -5.12
N THR A 170 3.72 -4.60 -5.96
CA THR A 170 4.57 -5.80 -6.15
C THR A 170 6.01 -5.63 -5.70
N SER A 171 6.44 -4.42 -5.33
CA SER A 171 7.85 -4.13 -5.06
C SER A 171 8.42 -4.91 -3.86
N LEU A 172 7.58 -5.33 -2.92
CA LEU A 172 8.00 -6.12 -1.76
C LEU A 172 8.18 -7.62 -2.04
N ILE A 173 7.77 -8.13 -3.20
CA ILE A 173 7.76 -9.58 -3.51
C ILE A 173 9.16 -10.20 -3.44
N CYS A 174 10.22 -9.43 -3.74
CA CYS A 174 11.60 -9.91 -3.70
C CYS A 174 12.24 -9.87 -2.30
N CYS A 175 11.60 -9.22 -1.32
CA CYS A 175 12.08 -9.12 0.06
C CYS A 175 11.75 -10.41 0.85
N ASN A 176 12.32 -11.54 0.43
CA ASN A 176 11.97 -12.86 0.97
C ASN A 176 12.28 -13.04 2.46
N LEU A 177 13.17 -12.21 3.04
CA LEU A 177 13.53 -12.23 4.46
C LEU A 177 12.68 -11.29 5.32
N LEU A 178 11.65 -10.66 4.75
CA LEU A 178 10.81 -9.72 5.47
C LEU A 178 10.01 -10.44 6.56
N GLU A 179 10.22 -10.04 7.81
CA GLU A 179 9.64 -10.64 9.01
C GLU A 179 8.50 -9.78 9.55
N GLU A 180 8.65 -8.44 9.52
CA GLU A 180 7.65 -7.52 10.04
C GLU A 180 7.40 -6.34 9.09
N VAL A 181 6.12 -6.08 8.82
CA VAL A 181 5.66 -4.98 7.98
C VAL A 181 4.59 -4.19 8.70
N ASN A 182 4.85 -2.90 8.94
CA ASN A 182 3.87 -1.97 9.45
C ASN A 182 3.44 -0.98 8.35
N LEU A 183 2.16 -1.05 7.98
CA LEU A 183 1.47 -0.24 6.99
C LEU A 183 0.22 0.44 7.59
N SER A 184 0.06 0.47 8.92
CA SER A 184 -1.00 1.22 9.60
C SER A 184 -0.97 2.71 9.24
N GLY A 185 -2.07 3.46 9.36
CA GLY A 185 -2.01 4.89 8.97
C GLY A 185 -1.76 5.11 7.48
N ASN A 186 -2.37 4.31 6.60
CA ASN A 186 -2.28 4.49 5.15
C ASN A 186 -3.68 4.52 4.50
N ARG A 187 -3.74 4.51 3.17
CA ARG A 187 -4.96 4.62 2.35
C ARG A 187 -5.26 3.34 1.55
N ILE A 188 -4.78 2.19 2.02
CA ILE A 188 -4.99 0.89 1.37
C ILE A 188 -6.46 0.50 1.48
N ASN A 189 -7.11 0.27 0.34
CA ASN A 189 -8.56 0.08 0.24
C ASN A 189 -9.00 -1.27 -0.35
N SER A 190 -8.06 -2.11 -0.79
CA SER A 190 -8.36 -3.35 -1.51
C SER A 190 -7.86 -4.58 -0.76
N LEU A 191 -8.76 -5.53 -0.51
CA LEU A 191 -8.39 -6.84 0.06
C LEU A 191 -7.44 -7.60 -0.87
N LYS A 192 -7.68 -7.54 -2.17
CA LYS A 192 -6.85 -8.23 -3.17
C LYS A 192 -5.39 -7.77 -3.10
N ASP A 193 -5.18 -6.48 -2.85
CA ASP A 193 -3.85 -5.89 -2.79
C ASP A 193 -3.02 -6.41 -1.59
N ILE A 194 -3.69 -6.72 -0.47
CA ILE A 194 -3.05 -7.37 0.69
C ILE A 194 -2.46 -8.74 0.30
N THR A 195 -3.05 -9.44 -0.67
CA THR A 195 -2.51 -10.74 -1.11
C THR A 195 -1.23 -10.64 -1.91
N ASN A 196 -0.81 -9.46 -2.36
CA ASN A 196 0.44 -9.32 -3.11
C ASN A 196 1.67 -9.71 -2.26
N ILE A 197 1.58 -9.52 -0.94
CA ILE A 197 2.62 -9.92 0.02
C ILE A 197 2.39 -11.31 0.63
N SER A 198 1.37 -12.05 0.19
CA SER A 198 1.13 -13.42 0.72
C SER A 198 2.22 -14.41 0.31
N CYS A 199 3.07 -14.05 -0.66
CA CYS A 199 4.24 -14.84 -1.06
C CYS A 199 5.40 -14.77 -0.05
N LEU A 200 5.38 -13.80 0.87
CA LEU A 200 6.42 -13.58 1.87
C LEU A 200 6.31 -14.62 2.99
N ARG A 201 6.99 -15.76 2.82
CA ARG A 201 6.88 -16.91 3.74
C ARG A 201 7.42 -16.64 5.14
N ASN A 202 8.36 -15.70 5.27
CA ASN A 202 8.96 -15.33 6.54
C ASN A 202 8.19 -14.23 7.27
N LEU A 203 7.09 -13.72 6.70
CA LEU A 203 6.30 -12.67 7.33
C LEU A 203 5.60 -13.19 8.59
N ILE A 204 6.00 -12.65 9.73
CA ILE A 204 5.53 -13.02 11.07
C ILE A 204 4.51 -12.00 11.58
N ALA A 205 4.72 -10.71 11.31
CA ALA A 205 3.86 -9.63 11.77
C ALA A 205 3.45 -8.69 10.62
N LEU A 206 2.16 -8.40 10.54
CA LEU A 206 1.59 -7.45 9.59
C LEU A 206 0.64 -6.53 10.34
N ASP A 207 0.94 -5.23 10.32
CA ASP A 207 0.07 -4.21 10.91
C ASP A 207 -0.49 -3.33 9.79
N LEU A 208 -1.80 -3.37 9.59
CA LEU A 208 -2.55 -2.46 8.71
C LEU A 208 -3.47 -1.53 9.51
N LYS A 209 -3.63 -1.80 10.81
CA LYS A 209 -4.42 -1.02 11.74
C LYS A 209 -3.63 -0.78 13.03
N ASP A 210 -3.57 0.48 13.45
CA ASP A 210 -3.05 0.91 14.75
C ASP A 210 -4.05 1.90 15.36
N PRO A 211 -4.41 1.78 16.66
CA PRO A 211 -5.33 2.72 17.32
C PRO A 211 -4.88 4.18 17.33
N MET A 212 -3.58 4.45 17.22
CA MET A 212 -2.98 5.79 17.26
C MET A 212 -2.93 6.46 15.88
N CYS A 213 -3.22 5.71 14.82
CA CYS A 213 -3.10 6.15 13.43
C CYS A 213 -4.48 6.16 12.75
N HIS A 214 -4.61 6.82 11.61
CA HIS A 214 -5.83 6.70 10.82
C HIS A 214 -5.97 5.26 10.25
N PRO A 215 -7.17 4.66 10.23
CA PRO A 215 -7.31 3.30 9.75
C PRO A 215 -7.14 3.25 8.22
N ASN A 216 -6.48 2.21 7.71
CA ASN A 216 -6.59 1.88 6.30
C ASN A 216 -8.06 1.54 5.97
N PRO A 217 -8.65 2.07 4.88
CA PRO A 217 -10.05 1.78 4.52
C PRO A 217 -10.37 0.29 4.45
N VAL A 218 -9.41 -0.54 4.03
CA VAL A 218 -9.57 -2.01 3.96
C VAL A 218 -9.84 -2.64 5.32
N THR A 219 -9.34 -2.06 6.42
CA THR A 219 -9.47 -2.60 7.78
C THR A 219 -10.85 -2.37 8.39
N LEU A 220 -11.67 -1.52 7.76
CA LEU A 220 -13.07 -1.27 8.15
C LEU A 220 -14.02 -2.36 7.63
N LEU A 221 -13.57 -3.22 6.72
CA LEU A 221 -14.37 -4.32 6.19
C LEU A 221 -14.53 -5.43 7.24
N CYS A 222 -15.76 -5.89 7.43
CA CYS A 222 -16.06 -6.90 8.46
C CYS A 222 -15.35 -8.26 8.24
N ASN A 223 -14.92 -8.54 7.01
CA ASN A 223 -14.23 -9.78 6.63
C ASN A 223 -12.72 -9.60 6.46
N TYR A 224 -12.17 -8.43 6.76
CA TYR A 224 -10.75 -8.12 6.57
C TYR A 224 -9.84 -9.12 7.30
N SER A 225 -10.03 -9.31 8.60
CA SER A 225 -9.21 -10.24 9.39
C SER A 225 -9.31 -11.67 8.87
N THR A 226 -10.53 -12.13 8.57
CA THR A 226 -10.78 -13.46 7.98
C THR A 226 -10.03 -13.63 6.65
N TYR A 227 -10.04 -12.60 5.81
CA TYR A 227 -9.39 -12.63 4.51
C TYR A 227 -7.86 -12.70 4.64
N VAL A 228 -7.27 -11.86 5.51
CA VAL A 228 -5.83 -11.88 5.81
C VAL A 228 -5.40 -13.25 6.35
N LEU A 229 -6.10 -13.77 7.35
CA LEU A 229 -5.75 -15.04 7.99
C LEU A 229 -5.89 -16.24 7.04
N TYR A 230 -6.82 -16.19 6.09
CA TYR A 230 -6.97 -17.21 5.06
C TYR A 230 -5.81 -17.20 4.05
N HIS A 231 -5.36 -16.02 3.62
CA HIS A 231 -4.30 -15.89 2.61
C HIS A 231 -2.88 -15.93 3.20
N MET A 232 -2.72 -15.59 4.48
CA MET A 232 -1.44 -15.60 5.21
C MET A 232 -1.55 -16.39 6.52
N PRO A 233 -1.66 -17.73 6.43
CA PRO A 233 -1.83 -18.57 7.61
C PRO A 233 -0.58 -18.66 8.50
N SER A 234 0.61 -18.34 7.97
CA SER A 234 1.89 -18.34 8.72
C SER A 234 2.02 -17.16 9.69
N LEU A 235 1.18 -16.14 9.55
CA LEU A 235 1.26 -14.90 10.33
C LEU A 235 1.01 -15.19 11.82
N LYS A 236 1.88 -14.65 12.70
CA LYS A 236 1.73 -14.77 14.16
C LYS A 236 1.10 -13.52 14.78
N ARG A 237 1.29 -12.34 14.20
CA ARG A 237 0.66 -11.09 14.66
C ARG A 237 -0.04 -10.36 13.52
N LEU A 238 -1.27 -9.93 13.77
CA LEU A 238 -2.06 -9.08 12.89
C LEU A 238 -2.58 -7.88 13.67
N ASP A 239 -2.22 -6.66 13.28
CA ASP A 239 -2.67 -5.42 13.92
C ASP A 239 -2.40 -5.42 15.44
N SER A 240 -1.18 -5.78 15.83
CA SER A 240 -0.76 -6.02 17.22
C SER A 240 -1.48 -7.14 17.99
N VAL A 241 -2.42 -7.86 17.37
CA VAL A 241 -3.12 -9.00 17.97
C VAL A 241 -2.39 -10.30 17.65
N ASP A 242 -2.20 -11.14 18.67
CA ASP A 242 -1.69 -12.51 18.47
C ASP A 242 -2.72 -13.37 17.74
N VAL A 243 -2.32 -13.85 16.57
CA VAL A 243 -3.10 -14.74 15.70
C VAL A 243 -2.40 -16.06 15.45
N SER A 244 -1.41 -16.42 16.28
CA SER A 244 -0.66 -17.69 16.18
C SER A 244 -1.52 -18.94 16.40
N MET A 245 -2.66 -18.78 17.07
CA MET A 245 -3.57 -19.88 17.39
C MET A 245 -4.17 -20.52 16.13
N LYS A 246 -3.91 -21.82 15.96
CA LYS A 246 -4.38 -22.62 14.82
C LYS A 246 -5.90 -22.55 14.61
N MET A 247 -6.67 -22.55 15.70
CA MET A 247 -8.14 -22.48 15.65
C MET A 247 -8.65 -21.21 14.94
N LEU A 248 -7.95 -20.08 15.06
CA LEU A 248 -8.33 -18.83 14.37
C LEU A 248 -8.17 -18.97 12.85
N LYS A 249 -7.10 -19.63 12.40
CA LYS A 249 -6.83 -19.89 10.99
C LYS A 249 -7.84 -20.87 10.40
N GLU A 250 -8.13 -21.95 11.12
CA GLU A 250 -9.14 -22.95 10.72
C GLU A 250 -10.55 -22.33 10.67
N ALA A 251 -10.90 -21.45 11.62
CA ALA A 251 -12.15 -20.72 11.59
C ALA A 251 -12.24 -19.77 10.38
N ALA A 252 -11.16 -19.08 10.05
CA ALA A 252 -11.09 -18.23 8.86
C ALA A 252 -11.25 -19.06 7.58
N GLU A 253 -10.53 -20.17 7.45
CA GLU A 253 -10.64 -21.09 6.33
C GLU A 253 -12.05 -21.68 6.19
N SER A 254 -12.65 -22.16 7.28
CA SER A 254 -14.01 -22.68 7.29
C SER A 254 -15.02 -21.63 6.82
N THR A 255 -14.86 -20.39 7.29
CA THR A 255 -15.72 -19.26 6.91
C THR A 255 -15.61 -18.96 5.41
N VAL A 256 -14.39 -18.87 4.88
CA VAL A 256 -14.15 -18.62 3.46
C VAL A 256 -14.69 -19.76 2.60
N ASN A 257 -14.44 -21.02 2.99
CA ASN A 257 -14.91 -22.20 2.27
C ASN A 257 -16.44 -22.30 2.24
N LYS A 258 -17.12 -22.06 3.38
CA LYS A 258 -18.59 -22.01 3.43
C LYS A 258 -19.15 -20.92 2.52
N LYS A 259 -18.59 -19.70 2.58
CA LYS A 259 -18.99 -18.61 1.68
C LYS A 259 -18.76 -18.97 0.22
N ARG A 260 -17.61 -19.55 -0.13
CA ARG A 260 -17.29 -19.99 -1.49
C ARG A 260 -18.28 -21.03 -2.01
N ILE A 261 -18.63 -22.02 -1.18
CA ILE A 261 -19.64 -23.03 -1.53
C ILE A 261 -21.01 -22.37 -1.71
N PHE A 262 -21.43 -21.50 -0.77
CA PHE A 262 -22.68 -20.77 -0.86
C PHE A 262 -22.80 -19.96 -2.16
N TYR A 263 -21.78 -19.14 -2.49
CA TYR A 263 -21.78 -18.36 -3.71
C TYR A 263 -21.73 -19.22 -4.97
N LYS A 264 -20.96 -20.32 -4.96
CA LYS A 264 -20.93 -21.28 -6.07
C LYS A 264 -22.30 -21.94 -6.29
N MET A 265 -23.00 -22.29 -5.21
CA MET A 265 -24.37 -22.82 -5.29
C MET A 265 -25.34 -21.77 -5.80
N ARG A 266 -25.29 -20.54 -5.30
CA ARG A 266 -26.15 -19.44 -5.74
C ARG A 266 -25.95 -19.09 -7.21
N ILE A 267 -24.70 -19.07 -7.70
CA ILE A 267 -24.41 -18.89 -9.13
C ILE A 267 -25.05 -20.01 -9.95
N ARG A 268 -24.91 -21.27 -9.52
CA ARG A 268 -25.54 -22.42 -10.22
C ARG A 268 -27.06 -22.34 -10.23
N THR A 269 -27.68 -21.91 -9.14
CA THR A 269 -29.13 -21.71 -9.07
C THR A 269 -29.58 -20.67 -10.08
N ILE A 270 -28.96 -19.49 -10.08
CA ILE A 270 -29.27 -18.41 -11.04
C ILE A 270 -29.05 -18.90 -12.48
N GLN A 271 -27.98 -19.66 -12.75
CA GLN A 271 -27.74 -20.21 -14.08
C GLN A 271 -28.84 -21.17 -14.53
N ARG A 272 -29.36 -22.02 -13.64
CA ARG A 272 -30.49 -22.92 -13.95
C ARG A 272 -31.76 -22.14 -14.24
N GLU A 273 -32.09 -21.16 -13.39
CA GLU A 273 -33.24 -20.27 -13.59
C GLU A 273 -33.15 -19.53 -14.94
N CYS A 274 -31.96 -19.03 -15.31
CA CYS A 274 -31.75 -18.40 -16.61
C CYS A 274 -31.93 -19.38 -17.78
N ILE A 275 -31.53 -20.65 -17.63
CA ILE A 275 -31.71 -21.67 -18.67
C ILE A 275 -33.19 -22.01 -18.83
N GLU A 276 -33.89 -22.26 -17.72
CA GLU A 276 -35.34 -22.57 -17.72
C GLU A 276 -36.16 -21.42 -18.32
N MET A 277 -35.88 -20.18 -17.89
CA MET A 277 -36.54 -18.99 -18.44
C MET A 277 -36.29 -18.85 -19.96
N ARG A 278 -35.07 -19.16 -20.41
CA ARG A 278 -34.73 -19.12 -21.84
C ARG A 278 -35.47 -20.21 -22.63
N GLU A 279 -35.68 -21.39 -22.06
CA GLU A 279 -36.45 -22.46 -22.70
C GLU A 279 -37.94 -22.09 -22.79
N GLN A 280 -38.53 -21.57 -21.71
CA GLN A 280 -39.91 -21.08 -21.72
C GLN A 280 -40.15 -19.97 -22.75
N LEU A 281 -39.22 -19.01 -22.86
CA LEU A 281 -39.31 -17.94 -23.86
C LEU A 281 -39.20 -18.48 -25.29
N LYS A 282 -38.38 -19.51 -25.52
CA LYS A 282 -38.30 -20.17 -26.83
C LYS A 282 -39.59 -20.89 -27.18
N GLU A 283 -40.16 -21.65 -26.24
CA GLU A 283 -41.42 -22.35 -26.44
C GLU A 283 -42.56 -21.36 -26.73
N HIS A 284 -42.65 -20.27 -25.98
CA HIS A 284 -43.62 -19.21 -26.22
C HIS A 284 -43.45 -18.57 -27.61
N LEU A 285 -42.20 -18.37 -28.05
CA LEU A 285 -41.89 -17.83 -29.36
C LEU A 285 -42.26 -18.80 -30.50
N GLU A 286 -42.06 -20.10 -30.33
CA GLU A 286 -42.51 -21.11 -31.29
C GLU A 286 -44.04 -21.20 -31.34
N ASN A 287 -44.73 -21.16 -30.20
CA ASN A 287 -46.20 -21.13 -30.16
C ASN A 287 -46.77 -19.89 -30.88
N LEU A 288 -46.20 -18.71 -30.65
CA LEU A 288 -46.58 -17.48 -31.37
C LEU A 288 -46.33 -17.59 -32.88
N ARG A 289 -45.25 -18.29 -33.30
CA ARG A 289 -44.98 -18.56 -34.72
C ARG A 289 -46.02 -19.50 -35.32
N GLU A 290 -46.39 -20.56 -34.63
CA GLU A 290 -47.43 -21.50 -35.11
C GLU A 290 -48.81 -20.82 -35.21
N GLU A 291 -49.19 -20.01 -34.21
CA GLU A 291 -50.44 -19.23 -34.21
C GLU A 291 -50.48 -18.22 -35.36
N SER A 292 -49.36 -17.55 -35.64
CA SER A 292 -49.28 -16.61 -36.75
C SER A 292 -49.32 -17.32 -38.11
N VAL A 293 -48.65 -18.46 -38.29
CA VAL A 293 -48.73 -19.29 -39.50
C VAL A 293 -50.16 -19.80 -39.75
N THR A 294 -50.82 -20.32 -38.73
CA THR A 294 -52.22 -20.78 -38.85
C THR A 294 -53.18 -19.64 -39.17
N SER A 295 -52.97 -18.45 -38.59
CA SER A 295 -53.74 -17.25 -38.92
C SER A 295 -53.54 -16.82 -40.37
N ILE A 296 -52.30 -16.85 -40.87
CA ILE A 296 -51.99 -16.57 -42.29
C ILE A 296 -52.70 -17.57 -43.21
N HIS A 297 -52.68 -18.86 -42.87
CA HIS A 297 -53.39 -19.88 -43.66
C HIS A 297 -54.90 -19.65 -43.71
N LYS A 298 -55.53 -19.33 -42.58
CA LYS A 298 -56.97 -19.01 -42.53
C LYS A 298 -57.31 -17.80 -43.40
N LEU A 299 -56.53 -16.73 -43.30
CA LEU A 299 -56.71 -15.54 -44.13
C LEU A 299 -56.54 -15.88 -45.61
N SER A 300 -55.49 -16.61 -45.99
CA SER A 300 -55.25 -17.00 -47.38
C SER A 300 -56.38 -17.85 -47.97
N ASN A 301 -56.95 -18.78 -47.18
CA ASN A 301 -58.10 -19.57 -47.61
C ASN A 301 -59.34 -18.69 -47.80
N ALA A 302 -59.62 -17.79 -46.85
CA ALA A 302 -60.74 -16.84 -46.97
C ALA A 302 -60.58 -15.93 -48.21
N THR A 303 -59.36 -15.48 -48.51
CA THR A 303 -59.10 -14.70 -49.73
C THR A 303 -59.40 -15.51 -50.99
N LYS A 304 -58.94 -16.76 -51.07
CA LYS A 304 -59.22 -17.64 -52.22
C LYS A 304 -60.71 -17.92 -52.40
N GLU A 305 -61.44 -18.05 -51.29
CA GLU A 305 -62.88 -18.30 -51.31
C GLU A 305 -63.64 -17.06 -51.81
N LEU A 306 -63.25 -15.87 -51.36
CA LEU A 306 -63.76 -14.60 -51.88
C LEU A 306 -63.41 -14.39 -53.36
N GLU A 307 -62.19 -14.72 -53.79
CA GLU A 307 -61.77 -14.68 -55.20
C GLU A 307 -62.63 -15.61 -56.06
N ARG A 308 -62.91 -16.82 -55.57
CA ARG A 308 -63.79 -17.78 -56.25
C ARG A 308 -65.24 -17.29 -56.33
N GLU A 309 -65.80 -16.75 -55.24
CA GLU A 309 -67.14 -16.16 -55.25
C GLU A 309 -67.23 -14.98 -56.25
N LEU A 310 -66.17 -14.17 -56.32
CA LEU A 310 -66.07 -13.06 -57.28
C LEU A 310 -66.04 -13.58 -58.73
N ASP A 311 -65.28 -14.63 -59.01
CA ASP A 311 -65.25 -15.29 -60.31
C ASP A 311 -66.61 -15.90 -60.68
N GLU A 312 -67.29 -16.56 -59.75
CA GLU A 312 -68.65 -17.10 -59.94
C GLU A 312 -69.69 -15.99 -60.21
N LEU A 313 -69.53 -14.82 -59.60
CA LEU A 313 -70.37 -13.63 -59.87
C LEU A 313 -70.06 -13.00 -61.23
N SER A 314 -68.79 -12.99 -61.65
CA SER A 314 -68.36 -12.45 -62.95
C SER A 314 -68.73 -13.35 -64.14
N THR A 315 -68.94 -14.65 -63.91
CA THR A 315 -69.25 -15.66 -64.93
C THR A 315 -70.74 -15.97 -65.09
N LYS A 316 -71.61 -15.43 -64.23
CA LYS A 316 -73.06 -15.47 -64.46
C LYS A 316 -73.41 -14.61 -65.69
N PRO A 317 -74.10 -15.17 -66.70
CA PRO A 317 -74.57 -14.37 -67.82
C PRO A 317 -75.61 -13.38 -67.32
N GLU A 318 -75.51 -12.14 -67.80
CA GLU A 318 -76.58 -11.14 -67.76
C GLU A 318 -77.87 -11.76 -68.31
N SER A 319 -78.66 -12.40 -67.44
CA SER A 319 -80.01 -12.81 -67.74
C SER A 319 -80.93 -11.70 -67.27
N LYS A 320 -81.15 -10.76 -68.18
CA LYS A 320 -82.30 -9.85 -68.30
C LYS A 320 -82.93 -9.38 -66.98
N LEU A 321 -82.61 -8.14 -66.61
CA LEU A 321 -83.60 -7.05 -66.53
C LEU A 321 -82.91 -5.70 -66.66
#